data_AF-A0A7R7I155-F1
#
_entry.id   AF-A0A7R7I155-F1
#
_cell.length_a   1.000
_cell.length_b   1.000
_cell.length_c   1.000
_cell.angle_alpha   90.00
_cell.angle_beta   90.00
_cell.angle_gamma   90.00
#
_symmetry.space_group_name_H-M   'P 1'
#
loop_
_entity.id
_entity.type
_entity.pdbx_description
1 polymer ?
#
loop_
_entity_poly.entity_id
_entity_poly.type
_entity_poly.pdbx_seq_one_letter_code
_entity_poly.pdbx_strand_id
1 'polypeptide(L)' 'MIGIPPTNVIVRDVRIFTPARDVGWLPRPTLGLGVVPEGESENDPEAGYLIYVDGGEPISVIRS' A
#
# COMPACT_ATOMS: atom_id res chain seq x y z
N MET A 1 -23.79 -4.57 10.14
CA MET A 1 -22.58 -3.92 9.60
C MET A 1 -21.71 -5.04 9.04
N ILE A 2 -21.72 -5.24 7.73
CA ILE A 2 -20.85 -6.25 7.09
C ILE A 2 -19.50 -5.55 6.92
N GLY A 3 -18.63 -5.69 7.94
CA GLY A 3 -17.26 -5.19 7.87
C GLY A 3 -16.43 -6.16 7.05
N ILE A 4 -15.68 -5.65 6.08
CA ILE A 4 -14.64 -6.45 5.40
C ILE A 4 -13.66 -6.88 6.51
N PRO A 5 -13.41 -8.19 6.67
CA PRO A 5 -12.45 -8.66 7.66
C PRO A 5 -11.07 -8.04 7.39
N PRO A 6 -10.29 -7.73 8.43
CA PRO A 6 -8.94 -7.22 8.23
C PRO A 6 -8.10 -8.24 7.47
N THR A 7 -7.34 -7.77 6.49
CA THR A 7 -6.43 -8.60 5.69
C THR A 7 -5.01 -8.46 6.22
N ASN A 8 -4.38 -9.58 6.56
CA ASN A 8 -2.96 -9.62 6.84
C ASN A 8 -2.18 -9.59 5.53
N VAL A 9 -1.14 -8.77 5.47
CA VAL A 9 -0.30 -8.64 4.28
C VAL A 9 1.17 -8.65 4.65
N ILE A 10 1.99 -9.14 3.73
CA ILE A 10 3.44 -9.08 3.80
C ILE A 10 3.91 -7.89 2.96
N VAL A 11 4.75 -7.04 3.55
CA VAL A 11 5.39 -5.93 2.82
C VAL A 11 6.55 -6.51 2.01
N ARG A 12 6.50 -6.31 0.69
CA ARG A 12 7.54 -6.76 -0.24
C ARG A 12 8.49 -5.65 -0.66
N ASP A 13 7.95 -4.45 -0.86
CA ASP A 13 8.75 -3.31 -1.30
C ASP A 13 8.24 -1.99 -0.74
N VAL A 14 9.16 -1.02 -0.68
CA VAL A 14 8.87 0.36 -0.28
C VAL A 14 9.18 1.25 -1.49
N ARG A 15 8.20 2.05 -1.92
CA ARG A 15 8.33 2.97 -3.06
C ARG A 15 8.26 4.39 -2.59
N ILE A 16 9.27 5.17 -2.96
CA ILE A 16 9.31 6.61 -2.72
C ILE A 16 9.06 7.31 -4.05
N PHE A 17 8.03 8.14 -4.10
CA PHE A 17 7.66 8.91 -5.28
C PHE A 17 8.14 10.35 -5.10
N THR A 18 8.93 10.83 -6.06
CA THR A 18 9.28 12.25 -6.15
C THR A 18 8.40 12.88 -7.22
N PRO A 19 7.32 13.60 -6.84
CA PRO A 19 6.45 14.23 -7.82
C PRO A 19 7.23 15.26 -8.63
N ALA A 20 6.99 15.31 -9.95
CA ALA A 20 7.62 16.29 -10.81
C ALA A 20 7.21 17.71 -10.37
N ARG A 21 8.14 18.66 -10.46
CA ARG A 21 7.94 20.04 -9.99
C ARG A 21 6.81 20.78 -10.74
N ASP A 22 6.46 20.28 -11.92
CA ASP A 22 5.61 20.98 -12.89
C ASP A 22 4.19 20.41 -12.99
N VAL A 23 3.85 19.37 -12.23
CA VAL A 23 2.55 18.67 -12.32
C VAL A 23 1.51 19.18 -11.31
N GLY A 24 1.29 20.49 -11.25
CA GLY A 24 0.17 21.11 -10.53
C GLY A 24 0.07 20.81 -9.03
N TRP A 25 -1.03 21.24 -8.40
CA TRP A 25 -1.25 21.23 -6.94
C TRP A 25 -2.11 20.04 -6.46
N LEU A 26 -1.99 18.88 -7.09
CA LEU A 26 -2.67 17.68 -6.57
C LEU A 26 -1.82 17.06 -5.47
N PRO A 27 -2.38 16.75 -4.28
CA PRO A 27 -1.67 15.94 -3.29
C PRO A 27 -1.36 14.59 -3.92
N ARG A 28 -0.06 14.35 -4.15
CA ARG A 28 0.45 13.08 -4.66
C ARG A 28 1.03 12.29 -3.50
N PRO A 29 0.70 11.00 -3.38
CA PRO A 29 1.42 10.12 -2.47
C PRO A 29 2.90 10.17 -2.77
N THR A 30 3.69 10.33 -1.72
CA THR A 30 5.15 10.31 -1.74
C THR A 30 5.70 8.96 -1.30
N LEU A 31 4.85 8.12 -0.68
CA LEU A 31 5.25 6.84 -0.12
C LEU A 31 4.19 5.77 -0.36
N GLY A 32 4.63 4.61 -0.87
CA GLY A 32 3.78 3.45 -1.06
C GLY A 32 4.45 2.16 -0.57
N LEU A 33 3.62 1.23 -0.12
CA LEU A 33 4.02 -0.12 0.26
C LEU A 33 3.48 -1.11 -0.77
N GLY A 34 4.37 -1.84 -1.45
CA GLY A 34 4.00 -3.01 -2.22
C GLY A 34 3.72 -4.15 -1.26
N VAL A 35 2.49 -4.65 -1.26
CA VAL A 35 2.05 -5.69 -0.32
C VAL A 35 1.42 -6.87 -1.03
N VAL A 36 1.47 -8.04 -0.40
CA VAL A 36 0.83 -9.27 -0.87
C VAL A 36 0.02 -9.89 0.26
N PRO A 37 -1.21 -10.39 0.02
CA PRO A 37 -1.96 -11.14 1.03
C PRO A 37 -1.16 -12.35 1.54
N GLU A 38 -1.11 -12.50 2.86
CA GLU A 38 -0.50 -13.66 3.51
C GLU A 38 -1.22 -14.95 3.07
N GLY A 39 -0.46 -16.02 2.79
CA GLY A 39 -0.97 -17.35 2.47
C GLY A 39 -1.49 -17.58 1.04
N GLU A 40 -1.93 -16.54 0.31
CA GLU A 40 -2.54 -16.73 -1.02
C GLU A 40 -1.58 -16.50 -2.19
N SER A 41 -0.59 -15.61 -2.05
CA SER A 41 0.21 -15.20 -3.21
C SER A 41 1.68 -14.89 -2.92
N GLU A 42 2.19 -15.37 -1.80
CA GLU A 42 3.57 -15.11 -1.35
C GLU A 42 4.67 -15.59 -2.30
N ASN A 43 4.37 -16.51 -3.23
CA ASN A 43 5.35 -17.02 -4.19
C ASN A 43 5.11 -16.52 -5.63
N ASP A 44 4.05 -15.74 -5.84
CA ASP A 44 3.76 -15.15 -7.16
C ASP A 44 4.42 -13.77 -7.25
N PRO A 45 5.36 -13.53 -8.19
CA PRO A 45 6.01 -12.25 -8.36
C PRO A 45 5.09 -11.15 -8.92
N GLU A 46 3.99 -11.51 -9.58
CA GLU A 46 3.02 -10.55 -10.14
C GLU A 46 1.87 -10.24 -9.17
N ALA A 47 1.72 -11.05 -8.12
CA ALA A 47 0.70 -10.81 -7.10
C ALA A 47 1.05 -9.64 -6.18
N GLY A 48 0.00 -8.94 -5.75
CA GLY A 48 0.08 -7.85 -4.78
C GLY A 48 -0.65 -6.60 -5.22
N TYR A 49 -0.60 -5.59 -4.36
CA TYR A 49 -1.13 -4.26 -4.64
C TYR A 49 -0.34 -3.20 -3.87
N LEU A 50 -0.53 -1.94 -4.25
CA LEU A 50 0.16 -0.80 -3.66
C LEU A 50 -0.77 -0.08 -2.67
N ILE A 51 -0.29 0.10 -1.44
CA ILE A 51 -0.96 0.93 -0.42
C ILE A 51 -0.22 2.25 -0.31
N TYR A 52 -0.93 3.37 -0.47
CA TYR A 52 -0.38 4.71 -0.25
C TYR A 52 -0.53 5.10 1.22
N VAL A 53 0.60 5.23 1.93
CA VAL A 53 0.59 5.42 3.40
C VAL A 53 0.37 6.87 3.81
N ASP A 54 0.63 7.81 2.91
CA ASP A 54 0.36 9.24 3.08
C ASP A 54 -0.91 9.66 2.32
N GLY A 55 -1.72 8.69 1.90
CA GLY A 55 -3.04 8.92 1.34
C GLY A 55 -4.08 9.33 2.40
N GLY A 56 -5.27 9.75 1.93
CA GLY A 56 -6.39 10.07 2.82
C GLY A 56 -7.14 8.85 3.36
N GLU A 57 -6.73 7.63 2.98
CA GLU A 57 -7.38 6.40 3.41
C GLU A 57 -6.94 6.01 4.83
N PRO A 58 -7.87 5.62 5.71
CA PRO A 58 -7.53 5.22 7.06
C PRO A 58 -6.83 3.86 7.06
N ILE A 59 -5.55 3.84 7.43
CA ILE A 59 -4.74 2.62 7.55
C ILE A 59 -4.44 2.37 9.03
N SER A 60 -4.71 1.16 9.51
CA SER A 60 -4.30 0.69 10.83
C SER A 60 -3.22 -0.37 10.69
N VAL A 61 -2.07 -0.17 11.33
CA VAL A 61 -0.93 -1.09 11.26
C VAL A 61 -0.75 -1.74 12.62
N ILE A 62 -0.81 -3.07 12.65
CA ILE A 62 -0.52 -3.88 13.82
C ILE A 62 0.70 -4.73 13.48
N ARG A 63 1.75 -4.64 14.29
CA ARG A 63 2.95 -5.47 14.14
C ARG A 63 2.71 -6.79 14.87
N SER A 64 2.68 -7.89 14.12
CA SER A 64 2.66 -9.26 14.65
C SER A 64 4.05 -9.80 14.95
#